data_AF-L8JHX5-F1
#
_entry.id   AF-L8JHX5-F1
#
_cell.length_a   1.000
_cell.length_b   1.000
_cell.length_c   1.000
_cell.angle_alpha   90.00
_cell.angle_beta   90.00
_cell.angle_gamma   90.00
#
_symmetry.space_group_name_H-M   'P 1'
#
loop_
_entity.id
_entity.type
_entity.pdbx_description
1 polymer ?
#
loop_
_entity_poly.entity_id
_entity_poly.type
_entity_poly.pdbx_seq_one_letter_code
_entity_poly.pdbx_strand_id
1 'polypeptide(L)'
;MNNKVILLASILAATLTGCSEDTSSPTSNSTSAQAIDASKPSDVLKLGNNYKINFGIKSIKPLSDNHFNVDATVFSNELMKNGFFAQVNGITKRNYKTFSDAEFSFDVTATTAEGKKYQLINYNVYYENFTSTKVPQKLAIAKIENDPNNVKLWGKITSAKIDRDFVDNNEGSKFSIDNMRPMNLYVRVADTLSNGIQFLPTAPDNSTNQYQKVSNGNCTVITDTTGELNRNGIKHKTCIEVHGYKIPLLIEDKAQQNSEAKVAHVKKIMAYYLNHLPTEITKAISDSNATMAFFYDEDWSNRAGDFMEENYRFQDLFSTETTTTDTDHDKNYLTNKRDAAFEEILHFVHDYGIMNYAIAHPTSQWAAMQKELDTLNEKAIRSGNYYPNGKVSTIAEADLDAESYDQEYLAYALYAYYDINNKNFAASESKSSTYADLTTNDPEMVKFLDKYFPAQNDFKATFPGYPNN
;
A
#
# COMPACT_ATOMS: atom_id res chain seq x y z
N MET A 1 -14.92 67.16 14.78
CA MET A 1 -15.00 66.74 13.36
C MET A 1 -14.22 65.44 13.25
N ASN A 2 -14.76 64.30 13.69
CA ASN A 2 -15.64 63.38 12.95
C ASN A 2 -15.19 63.10 11.51
N ASN A 3 -14.62 61.91 11.29
CA ASN A 3 -15.06 61.00 10.23
C ASN A 3 -14.58 59.57 10.51
N LYS A 4 -15.51 58.71 10.91
CA LYS A 4 -15.45 57.26 10.73
C LYS A 4 -16.17 56.95 9.42
N VAL A 5 -15.53 56.24 8.50
CA VAL A 5 -16.19 55.65 7.33
C VAL A 5 -16.33 54.16 7.60
N ILE A 6 -17.58 53.71 7.52
CA ILE A 6 -18.04 52.32 7.59
C ILE A 6 -17.92 51.73 6.17
N LEU A 7 -17.34 50.54 6.03
CA LEU A 7 -17.43 49.75 4.79
C LEU A 7 -18.35 48.56 5.03
N LEU A 8 -19.51 48.55 4.36
CA LEU A 8 -20.41 47.40 4.23
C LEU A 8 -19.84 46.43 3.18
N ALA A 9 -19.82 45.14 3.50
CA ALA A 9 -19.62 44.07 2.52
C ALA A 9 -20.99 43.48 2.14
N SER A 10 -21.28 43.49 0.84
CA SER A 10 -22.54 43.09 0.22
C SER A 10 -22.65 41.56 0.08
N ILE A 11 -23.77 41.01 0.54
CA ILE A 11 -24.20 39.63 0.30
C ILE A 11 -25.00 39.62 -1.02
N LEU A 12 -24.53 38.89 -2.03
CA LEU A 12 -25.22 38.73 -3.30
C LEU A 12 -26.10 37.47 -3.24
N ALA A 13 -27.40 37.67 -3.11
CA ALA A 13 -28.42 36.65 -3.33
C ALA A 13 -28.90 36.75 -4.79
N ALA A 14 -28.75 35.69 -5.57
CA ALA A 14 -29.35 35.58 -6.89
C ALA A 14 -30.49 34.54 -6.83
N THR A 15 -31.71 35.04 -6.89
CA THR A 15 -32.93 34.28 -7.18
C THR A 15 -33.11 34.16 -8.68
N LEU A 16 -33.33 32.95 -9.20
CA LEU A 16 -33.91 32.75 -10.53
C LEU A 16 -35.02 31.69 -10.43
N THR A 17 -36.23 32.16 -10.70
CA THR A 17 -37.47 31.39 -10.91
C THR A 17 -37.48 30.76 -12.31
N GLY A 18 -38.10 29.58 -12.42
CA GLY A 18 -37.97 28.66 -13.55
C GLY A 18 -39.00 28.77 -14.68
N CYS A 19 -38.91 27.81 -15.61
CA CYS A 19 -39.96 27.30 -16.50
C CYS A 19 -39.60 25.87 -16.98
N SER A 20 -40.63 25.00 -16.99
CA SER A 20 -40.85 23.66 -17.62
C SER A 20 -40.05 23.36 -18.91
N GLU A 21 -39.80 22.13 -19.38
CA GLU A 21 -40.23 20.75 -19.10
C GLU A 21 -39.35 19.86 -20.01
N ASP A 22 -38.80 18.73 -19.53
CA ASP A 22 -38.95 17.39 -20.14
C ASP A 22 -37.96 16.33 -19.59
N THR A 23 -38.55 15.40 -18.84
CA THR A 23 -38.36 13.94 -18.86
C THR A 23 -36.94 13.33 -18.93
N SER A 24 -36.34 13.08 -17.75
CA SER A 24 -35.94 11.71 -17.29
C SER A 24 -35.14 11.79 -15.98
N SER A 25 -35.82 11.59 -14.86
CA SER A 25 -35.19 11.47 -13.54
C SER A 25 -34.45 10.13 -13.41
N PRO A 26 -33.16 10.09 -13.03
CA PRO A 26 -32.66 8.97 -12.24
C PRO A 26 -33.14 9.19 -10.81
N THR A 27 -33.98 8.30 -10.34
CA THR A 27 -34.41 8.22 -8.94
C THR A 27 -33.17 8.08 -8.04
N SER A 28 -32.76 9.19 -7.43
CA SER A 28 -31.87 9.18 -6.28
C SER A 28 -32.62 8.60 -5.08
N ASN A 29 -32.68 7.27 -5.00
CA ASN A 29 -33.03 6.60 -3.76
C ASN A 29 -31.87 6.77 -2.77
N SER A 30 -31.83 7.90 -2.07
CA SER A 30 -31.11 7.98 -0.80
C SER A 30 -31.94 7.23 0.25
N THR A 31 -31.88 5.90 0.23
CA THR A 31 -32.35 5.11 1.35
C THR A 31 -31.43 5.43 2.53
N SER A 32 -31.97 6.11 3.55
CA SER A 32 -31.34 6.12 4.88
C SER A 32 -31.04 4.66 5.23
N ALA A 33 -29.78 4.30 5.33
CA ALA A 33 -29.41 2.91 5.60
C ALA A 33 -30.11 2.47 6.89
N GLN A 34 -30.87 1.36 6.83
CA GLN A 34 -31.50 0.81 8.02
C GLN A 34 -30.41 0.45 9.02
N ALA A 35 -30.52 0.97 10.24
CA ALA A 35 -29.52 0.76 11.29
C ALA A 35 -29.96 -0.37 12.24
N ILE A 36 -28.99 -1.15 12.71
CA ILE A 36 -29.16 -2.16 13.74
C ILE A 36 -28.28 -1.78 14.93
N ASP A 37 -28.90 -1.65 16.10
CA ASP A 37 -28.19 -1.45 17.36
C ASP A 37 -27.64 -2.79 17.85
N ALA A 38 -26.33 -3.00 17.69
CA ALA A 38 -25.66 -4.25 18.04
C ALA A 38 -25.72 -4.56 19.55
N SER A 39 -26.07 -3.57 20.39
CA SER A 39 -26.24 -3.77 21.83
C SER A 39 -27.64 -4.25 22.23
N LYS A 40 -28.61 -4.28 21.30
CA LYS A 40 -29.99 -4.68 21.55
C LYS A 40 -30.30 -6.03 20.89
N PRO A 41 -30.50 -7.11 21.66
CA PRO A 41 -30.82 -8.42 21.10
C PRO A 41 -32.03 -8.40 20.15
N SER A 42 -33.06 -7.61 20.46
CA SER A 42 -34.26 -7.47 19.61
C SER A 42 -33.96 -6.87 18.23
N ASP A 43 -32.94 -6.02 18.12
CA ASP A 43 -32.52 -5.46 16.83
C ASP A 43 -31.65 -6.47 16.09
N VAL A 44 -30.72 -7.13 16.77
CA VAL A 44 -29.87 -8.17 16.18
C VAL A 44 -30.69 -9.32 15.57
N LEU A 45 -31.83 -9.69 16.17
CA LEU A 45 -32.75 -10.70 15.63
C LEU A 45 -33.24 -10.37 14.20
N LYS A 46 -33.25 -9.10 13.78
CA LYS A 46 -33.64 -8.67 12.42
C LYS A 46 -32.64 -9.10 11.34
N LEU A 47 -31.40 -9.46 11.73
CA LEU A 47 -30.37 -9.94 10.82
C LEU A 47 -30.61 -11.40 10.40
N GLY A 48 -31.44 -12.13 11.15
CA GLY A 48 -31.67 -13.56 10.93
C GLY A 48 -30.45 -14.41 11.26
N ASN A 49 -30.45 -15.64 10.73
CA ASN A 49 -29.31 -16.55 10.87
C ASN A 49 -28.32 -16.35 9.71
N ASN A 50 -27.04 -16.67 9.93
CA ASN A 50 -25.99 -16.68 8.91
C ASN A 50 -25.73 -15.33 8.21
N TYR A 51 -25.95 -14.21 8.89
CA TYR A 51 -25.52 -12.90 8.39
C TYR A 51 -23.98 -12.78 8.43
N LYS A 52 -23.43 -11.92 7.58
CA LYS A 52 -22.00 -11.55 7.57
C LYS A 52 -21.82 -10.15 8.14
N ILE A 53 -20.76 -9.92 8.90
CA ILE A 53 -20.38 -8.59 9.38
C ILE A 53 -19.16 -8.12 8.58
N ASN A 54 -19.29 -7.00 7.88
CA ASN A 54 -18.15 -6.34 7.26
C ASN A 54 -17.66 -5.21 8.17
N PHE A 55 -16.41 -5.31 8.61
CA PHE A 55 -15.71 -4.26 9.35
C PHE A 55 -14.75 -3.56 8.40
N GLY A 56 -14.89 -2.23 8.29
CA GLY A 56 -14.14 -1.42 7.35
C GLY A 56 -13.55 -0.17 7.97
N ILE A 57 -12.64 0.46 7.22
CA ILE A 57 -12.10 1.78 7.53
C ILE A 57 -12.90 2.79 6.72
N LYS A 58 -13.60 3.67 7.43
CA LYS A 58 -14.43 4.72 6.86
C LYS A 58 -13.59 5.92 6.42
N SER A 59 -12.63 6.33 7.25
CA SER A 59 -11.74 7.45 6.94
C SER A 59 -10.42 7.30 7.67
N ILE A 60 -9.38 7.88 7.08
CA ILE A 60 -8.05 8.01 7.67
C ILE A 60 -7.74 9.50 7.72
N LYS A 61 -7.31 9.97 8.87
CA LYS A 61 -6.85 11.34 9.07
C LYS A 61 -5.38 11.30 9.46
N PRO A 62 -4.46 11.54 8.51
CA PRO A 62 -3.05 11.77 8.82
C PRO A 62 -2.91 12.88 9.87
N LEU A 63 -2.06 12.65 10.85
CA LEU A 63 -1.74 13.63 11.88
C LEU A 63 -0.47 14.39 11.50
N SER A 64 -0.22 15.51 12.19
CA SER A 64 0.91 16.39 11.88
C SER A 64 2.27 15.85 12.32
N ASP A 65 2.27 14.78 13.11
CA ASP A 65 3.49 14.07 13.50
C ASP A 65 3.74 12.96 12.48
N ASN A 66 4.78 13.15 11.68
CA ASN A 66 5.09 12.33 10.51
C ASN A 66 6.27 11.41 10.78
N HIS A 67 6.46 10.95 12.02
CA HIS A 67 7.63 10.18 12.44
C HIS A 67 7.38 8.68 12.60
N PHE A 68 6.14 8.26 12.38
CA PHE A 68 5.68 6.88 12.49
C PHE A 68 4.93 6.50 11.21
N ASN A 69 5.01 5.24 10.79
CA ASN A 69 4.20 4.71 9.69
C ASN A 69 3.17 3.74 10.27
N VAL A 70 1.95 3.78 9.74
CA VAL A 70 0.91 2.81 10.12
C VAL A 70 0.23 2.32 8.86
N ASP A 71 0.51 1.08 8.51
CA ASP A 71 -0.18 0.43 7.41
C ASP A 71 -1.41 -0.29 7.97
N ALA A 72 -2.50 -0.25 7.20
CA ALA A 72 -3.75 -0.87 7.57
C ALA A 72 -4.30 -1.71 6.42
N THR A 73 -4.65 -2.96 6.73
CA THR A 73 -5.20 -3.91 5.77
C THR A 73 -6.56 -4.38 6.24
N VAL A 74 -7.58 -4.18 5.40
CA VAL A 74 -8.91 -4.76 5.61
C VAL A 74 -8.97 -6.07 4.86
N PHE A 75 -9.29 -7.15 5.56
CA PHE A 75 -9.39 -8.48 4.97
C PHE A 75 -10.80 -8.76 4.45
N SER A 76 -10.89 -9.65 3.47
CA SER A 76 -12.16 -10.13 2.96
C SER A 76 -12.80 -11.13 3.92
N ASN A 77 -14.13 -11.17 3.97
CA ASN A 77 -14.87 -12.16 4.75
C ASN A 77 -14.88 -13.55 4.10
N GLU A 78 -14.33 -13.66 2.88
CA GLU A 78 -14.38 -14.88 2.09
C GLU A 78 -12.99 -15.47 1.96
N LEU A 79 -12.78 -16.59 2.62
CA LEU A 79 -11.57 -17.41 2.53
C LEU A 79 -11.81 -18.60 1.59
N MET A 80 -10.77 -19.04 0.89
CA MET A 80 -10.85 -20.25 0.08
C MET A 80 -10.63 -21.48 0.97
N LYS A 81 -11.49 -22.50 0.86
CA LYS A 81 -11.30 -23.76 1.59
C LYS A 81 -10.09 -24.56 1.09
N ASN A 82 -9.75 -24.38 -0.19
CA ASN A 82 -8.64 -25.02 -0.88
C ASN A 82 -7.87 -23.95 -1.65
N GLY A 83 -6.55 -24.04 -1.68
CA GLY A 83 -5.69 -23.09 -2.38
C GLY A 83 -4.30 -23.03 -1.77
N PHE A 84 -3.54 -22.03 -2.17
CA PHE A 84 -2.25 -21.71 -1.56
C PHE A 84 -2.42 -20.89 -0.28
N PHE A 85 -1.31 -20.69 0.44
CA PHE A 85 -1.30 -20.09 1.76
C PHE A 85 -2.17 -18.83 1.87
N ALA A 86 -1.90 -17.80 1.03
CA ALA A 86 -2.64 -16.54 1.06
C ALA A 86 -4.13 -16.70 0.72
N GLN A 87 -4.46 -17.54 -0.28
CA GLN A 87 -5.85 -17.78 -0.67
C GLN A 87 -6.70 -18.38 0.46
N VAL A 88 -6.07 -19.18 1.33
CA VAL A 88 -6.73 -19.83 2.46
C VAL A 88 -6.71 -18.96 3.72
N ASN A 89 -5.61 -18.23 3.97
CA ASN A 89 -5.34 -17.61 5.27
C ASN A 89 -5.52 -16.08 5.30
N GLY A 90 -5.75 -15.43 4.16
CA GLY A 90 -6.01 -14.01 4.14
C GLY A 90 -6.01 -13.44 2.72
N ILE A 91 -7.18 -12.99 2.27
CA ILE A 91 -7.34 -12.24 1.02
C ILE A 91 -7.56 -10.79 1.40
N THR A 92 -6.65 -9.91 0.98
CA THR A 92 -6.81 -8.47 1.20
C THR A 92 -7.97 -7.94 0.37
N LYS A 93 -8.78 -7.08 0.99
CA LYS A 93 -9.88 -6.37 0.35
C LYS A 93 -9.53 -4.91 0.11
N ARG A 94 -8.70 -4.33 0.98
CA ARG A 94 -8.29 -2.94 0.92
C ARG A 94 -6.99 -2.74 1.69
N ASN A 95 -6.00 -2.15 1.04
CA ASN A 95 -4.75 -1.73 1.68
C ASN A 95 -4.70 -0.20 1.82
N TYR A 96 -4.08 0.25 2.90
CA TYR A 96 -3.83 1.64 3.21
C TYR A 96 -2.41 1.75 3.77
N LYS A 97 -1.56 2.55 3.12
CA LYS A 97 -0.22 2.84 3.62
C LYS A 97 -0.15 4.28 4.08
N THR A 98 0.24 4.50 5.33
CA THR A 98 0.32 5.85 5.90
C THR A 98 1.74 6.14 6.36
N PHE A 99 2.24 7.32 5.99
CA PHE A 99 3.60 7.77 6.32
C PHE A 99 3.59 8.79 7.48
N SER A 100 2.64 8.62 8.40
CA SER A 100 2.44 9.44 9.58
C SER A 100 1.65 8.67 10.63
N ASP A 101 1.61 9.21 11.85
CA ASP A 101 0.55 8.85 12.77
C ASP A 101 -0.82 9.10 12.11
N ALA A 102 -1.82 8.29 12.46
CA ALA A 102 -3.13 8.41 11.86
C ALA A 102 -4.27 8.13 12.84
N GLU A 103 -5.35 8.89 12.67
CA GLU A 103 -6.64 8.55 13.27
C GLU A 103 -7.50 7.83 12.23
N PHE A 104 -7.91 6.61 12.59
CA PHE A 104 -8.75 5.75 11.77
C PHE A 104 -10.17 5.80 12.31
N SER A 105 -11.16 6.08 11.47
CA SER A 105 -12.57 5.88 11.82
C SER A 105 -13.13 4.66 11.11
N PHE A 106 -14.07 3.99 11.77
CA PHE A 106 -14.57 2.71 11.32
C PHE A 106 -16.03 2.77 10.87
N ASP A 107 -16.36 1.92 9.90
CA ASP A 107 -17.72 1.58 9.53
C ASP A 107 -17.95 0.08 9.65
N VAL A 108 -19.17 -0.29 10.04
CA VAL A 108 -19.56 -1.68 10.22
C VAL A 108 -20.90 -1.91 9.57
N THR A 109 -20.94 -2.86 8.65
CA THR A 109 -22.19 -3.25 7.99
C THR A 109 -22.50 -4.72 8.23
N ALA A 110 -23.77 -5.05 8.42
CA ALA A 110 -24.25 -6.42 8.45
C ALA A 110 -25.01 -6.72 7.17
N THR A 111 -24.75 -7.88 6.55
CA THR A 111 -25.47 -8.35 5.36
C THR A 111 -26.17 -9.66 5.70
N THR A 112 -27.50 -9.70 5.59
CA THR A 112 -28.29 -10.91 5.86
C THR A 112 -28.07 -11.97 4.78
N ALA A 113 -28.56 -13.19 5.00
CA ALA A 113 -28.49 -14.28 4.03
C ALA A 113 -29.17 -13.91 2.68
N GLU A 114 -30.20 -13.06 2.72
CA GLU A 114 -30.93 -12.55 1.54
C GLU A 114 -30.23 -11.34 0.89
N GLY A 115 -29.04 -10.95 1.36
CA GLY A 115 -28.25 -9.85 0.81
C GLY A 115 -28.66 -8.46 1.30
N LYS A 116 -29.57 -8.35 2.28
CA LYS A 116 -29.99 -7.05 2.81
C LYS A 116 -28.90 -6.46 3.70
N LYS A 117 -28.51 -5.22 3.43
CA LYS A 117 -27.45 -4.51 4.16
C LYS A 117 -28.01 -3.57 5.22
N TYR A 118 -27.41 -3.60 6.40
CA TYR A 118 -27.70 -2.72 7.52
C TYR A 118 -26.42 -2.07 8.03
N GLN A 119 -26.52 -0.84 8.51
CA GLN A 119 -25.44 -0.20 9.27
C GLN A 119 -25.50 -0.67 10.72
N LEU A 120 -24.38 -1.10 11.29
CA LEU A 120 -24.30 -1.44 12.70
C LEU A 120 -23.88 -0.21 13.51
N ILE A 121 -24.58 0.02 14.62
CA ILE A 121 -24.25 1.06 15.60
C ILE A 121 -24.11 0.42 16.99
N ASN A 122 -23.45 1.14 17.92
CA ASN A 122 -23.22 0.70 19.30
C ASN A 122 -22.54 -0.68 19.42
N TYR A 123 -21.72 -1.04 18.42
CA TYR A 123 -20.97 -2.29 18.37
C TYR A 123 -19.74 -2.23 19.29
N ASN A 124 -19.26 -3.42 19.67
CA ASN A 124 -18.03 -3.61 20.41
C ASN A 124 -16.91 -4.00 19.45
N VAL A 125 -15.74 -3.40 19.63
CA VAL A 125 -14.50 -3.76 18.94
C VAL A 125 -13.69 -4.66 19.86
N TYR A 126 -13.11 -5.68 19.26
CA TYR A 126 -12.26 -6.69 19.89
C TYR A 126 -10.89 -6.68 19.21
N TYR A 127 -9.86 -7.07 19.94
CA TYR A 127 -8.51 -7.25 19.42
C TYR A 127 -8.07 -8.71 19.61
N GLU A 128 -7.18 -9.20 18.76
CA GLU A 128 -6.53 -10.50 18.98
C GLU A 128 -5.75 -10.50 20.30
N ASN A 129 -5.94 -11.54 21.11
CA ASN A 129 -5.09 -11.77 22.27
C ASN A 129 -3.97 -12.77 21.98
N PHE A 130 -2.75 -12.28 21.78
CA PHE A 130 -1.59 -13.13 21.46
C PHE A 130 -1.25 -14.15 22.56
N THR A 131 -1.59 -13.87 23.82
CA THR A 131 -1.32 -14.82 24.92
C THR A 131 -2.20 -16.07 24.88
N SER A 132 -3.26 -16.09 24.06
CA SER A 132 -4.15 -17.24 23.89
C SER A 132 -3.94 -17.98 22.56
N THR A 133 -3.15 -17.44 21.62
CA THR A 133 -2.98 -18.05 20.30
C THR A 133 -1.68 -18.85 20.22
N LYS A 134 -1.73 -20.09 19.71
CA LYS A 134 -0.54 -20.89 19.32
C LYS A 134 -0.13 -20.65 17.86
N VAL A 135 -0.66 -19.57 17.25
CA VAL A 135 -0.53 -19.27 15.83
C VAL A 135 0.86 -18.68 15.58
N PRO A 136 1.59 -19.14 14.54
CA PRO A 136 2.86 -18.53 14.14
C PRO A 136 2.75 -17.02 13.87
N GLN A 137 3.84 -16.32 14.11
CA GLN A 137 3.93 -14.86 14.29
C GLN A 137 3.34 -14.04 13.13
N LYS A 138 3.47 -14.48 11.88
CA LYS A 138 3.02 -13.74 10.68
C LYS A 138 1.57 -14.01 10.22
N LEU A 139 0.79 -14.86 10.91
CA LEU A 139 -0.42 -15.48 10.32
C LEU A 139 -1.73 -15.30 11.09
N ALA A 140 -1.93 -14.14 11.70
CA ALA A 140 -3.01 -13.95 12.64
C ALA A 140 -4.43 -14.22 12.07
N ILE A 141 -4.81 -13.61 10.94
CA ILE A 141 -6.24 -13.34 10.72
C ILE A 141 -7.14 -14.58 10.51
N ALA A 142 -6.84 -15.50 9.59
CA ALA A 142 -7.77 -16.62 9.34
C ALA A 142 -7.92 -17.62 10.50
N LYS A 143 -6.88 -17.81 11.33
CA LYS A 143 -6.99 -18.74 12.48
C LYS A 143 -7.74 -18.12 13.66
N ILE A 144 -7.64 -16.81 13.85
CA ILE A 144 -8.38 -16.08 14.88
C ILE A 144 -9.84 -15.95 14.50
N GLU A 145 -10.14 -15.66 13.22
CA GLU A 145 -11.50 -15.50 12.73
C GLU A 145 -12.37 -16.75 12.98
N ASN A 146 -11.75 -17.92 13.08
CA ASN A 146 -12.42 -19.19 13.29
C ASN A 146 -12.72 -19.55 14.77
N ASP A 147 -12.17 -18.82 15.75
CA ASP A 147 -12.48 -19.04 17.16
C ASP A 147 -12.66 -17.71 17.91
N PRO A 148 -13.90 -17.32 18.24
CA PRO A 148 -14.20 -16.06 18.92
C PRO A 148 -13.65 -15.98 20.36
N ASN A 149 -13.07 -17.05 20.91
CA ASN A 149 -12.36 -17.01 22.19
C ASN A 149 -10.93 -16.45 22.06
N ASN A 150 -10.40 -16.31 20.83
CA ASN A 150 -9.07 -15.75 20.57
C ASN A 150 -9.04 -14.22 20.64
N VAL A 151 -10.20 -13.56 20.75
CA VAL A 151 -10.31 -12.11 20.77
C VAL A 151 -10.74 -11.59 22.14
N LYS A 152 -10.16 -10.46 22.56
CA LYS A 152 -10.51 -9.75 23.80
C LYS A 152 -11.26 -8.47 23.49
N LEU A 153 -12.24 -8.14 24.33
CA LEU A 153 -12.99 -6.89 24.21
C LEU A 153 -12.02 -5.71 24.39
N TRP A 154 -11.98 -4.81 23.41
CA TRP A 154 -11.35 -3.50 23.58
C TRP A 154 -12.36 -2.52 24.16
N GLY A 155 -13.54 -2.41 23.55
CA GLY A 155 -14.60 -1.50 23.99
C GLY A 155 -15.49 -1.04 22.84
N LYS A 156 -16.35 -0.05 23.11
CA LYS A 156 -17.16 0.62 22.08
C LYS A 156 -16.36 1.75 21.46
N ILE A 157 -15.76 1.47 20.30
CA ILE A 157 -14.82 2.37 19.63
C ILE A 157 -15.29 2.59 18.19
N THR A 158 -15.41 3.85 17.80
CA THR A 158 -15.76 4.24 16.42
C THR A 158 -14.59 4.88 15.68
N SER A 159 -13.54 5.27 16.40
CA SER A 159 -12.26 5.69 15.85
C SER A 159 -11.11 5.34 16.80
N ALA A 160 -9.93 5.10 16.24
CA ALA A 160 -8.71 4.86 17.00
C ALA A 160 -7.58 5.75 16.45
N LYS A 161 -6.89 6.44 17.36
CA LYS A 161 -5.59 7.05 17.06
C LYS A 161 -4.55 5.96 17.19
N ILE A 162 -3.85 5.65 16.10
CA ILE A 162 -2.70 4.76 16.09
C ILE A 162 -1.48 5.63 15.86
N ASP A 163 -0.78 5.91 16.96
CA ASP A 163 0.48 6.62 17.01
C ASP A 163 1.51 5.79 17.78
N ARG A 164 2.74 6.28 17.84
CA ARG A 164 3.81 5.61 18.59
C ARG A 164 3.44 5.35 20.06
N ASP A 165 2.94 6.37 20.77
CA ASP A 165 2.54 6.24 22.17
C ASP A 165 1.50 5.13 22.36
N PHE A 166 0.53 5.03 21.46
CA PHE A 166 -0.46 3.97 21.48
C PHE A 166 0.18 2.60 21.30
N VAL A 167 1.10 2.45 20.35
CA VAL A 167 1.79 1.19 20.10
C VAL A 167 2.66 0.79 21.30
N ASP A 168 3.50 1.69 21.81
CA ASP A 168 4.37 1.45 22.97
C ASP A 168 3.56 1.05 24.22
N ASN A 169 2.43 1.72 24.47
CA ASN A 169 1.56 1.41 25.61
C ASN A 169 0.79 0.08 25.47
N ASN A 170 0.78 -0.52 24.28
CA ASN A 170 0.03 -1.75 23.98
C ASN A 170 0.93 -2.90 23.48
N GLU A 171 2.24 -2.72 23.46
CA GLU A 171 3.22 -3.75 23.16
C GLU A 171 3.07 -4.95 24.12
N GLY A 172 3.21 -6.16 23.58
CA GLY A 172 2.97 -7.42 24.29
C GLY A 172 1.50 -7.76 24.54
N SER A 173 0.55 -6.89 24.17
CA SER A 173 -0.89 -7.15 24.34
C SER A 173 -1.71 -7.02 23.05
N LYS A 174 -1.62 -5.89 22.35
CA LYS A 174 -2.27 -5.66 21.04
C LYS A 174 -1.29 -5.71 19.88
N PHE A 175 -0.04 -5.37 20.15
CA PHE A 175 1.09 -5.49 19.22
C PHE A 175 2.12 -6.45 19.80
N SER A 176 2.93 -7.06 18.94
CA SER A 176 4.28 -7.46 19.33
C SER A 176 5.25 -7.21 18.20
N ILE A 177 5.90 -6.04 18.21
CA ILE A 177 6.77 -5.59 17.11
C ILE A 177 7.97 -6.53 16.94
N ASP A 178 8.66 -6.87 18.02
CA ASP A 178 9.83 -7.78 18.00
C ASP A 178 9.50 -9.18 17.45
N ASN A 179 8.23 -9.56 17.56
CA ASN A 179 7.71 -10.83 17.07
C ASN A 179 6.93 -10.68 15.76
N MET A 180 7.03 -9.54 15.08
CA MET A 180 6.31 -9.23 13.83
C MET A 180 4.80 -9.49 13.92
N ARG A 181 4.18 -9.20 15.08
CA ARG A 181 2.74 -9.39 15.29
C ARG A 181 2.00 -8.07 15.18
N PRO A 182 1.29 -7.83 14.06
CA PRO A 182 0.46 -6.64 13.89
C PRO A 182 -0.80 -6.73 14.74
N MET A 183 -1.42 -5.59 15.06
CA MET A 183 -2.69 -5.59 15.78
C MET A 183 -3.85 -5.95 14.85
N ASN A 184 -4.64 -6.94 15.24
CA ASN A 184 -5.84 -7.34 14.50
C ASN A 184 -7.10 -6.95 15.27
N LEU A 185 -8.00 -6.24 14.61
CA LEU A 185 -9.29 -5.79 15.15
C LEU A 185 -10.47 -6.50 14.49
N TYR A 186 -11.50 -6.75 15.30
CA TYR A 186 -12.72 -7.42 14.91
C TYR A 186 -13.93 -6.76 15.55
N VAL A 187 -15.11 -6.97 14.95
CA VAL A 187 -16.40 -6.69 15.57
C VAL A 187 -17.13 -8.02 15.77
N ARG A 188 -17.68 -8.20 16.98
CA ARG A 188 -18.51 -9.36 17.31
C ARG A 188 -19.94 -8.92 17.60
N VAL A 189 -20.90 -9.57 16.96
CA VAL A 189 -22.33 -9.44 17.26
C VAL A 189 -22.88 -10.85 17.51
N ALA A 190 -23.40 -11.09 18.70
CA ALA A 190 -23.73 -12.44 19.18
C ALA A 190 -22.54 -13.41 18.96
N ASP A 191 -22.74 -14.49 18.20
CA ASP A 191 -21.71 -15.49 17.88
C ASP A 191 -21.07 -15.28 16.50
N THR A 192 -21.40 -14.19 15.81
CA THR A 192 -20.82 -13.84 14.51
C THR A 192 -19.68 -12.85 14.70
N LEU A 193 -18.52 -13.19 14.16
CA LEU A 193 -17.35 -12.32 14.06
C LEU A 193 -17.28 -11.69 12.66
N SER A 194 -16.76 -10.49 12.55
CA SER A 194 -16.45 -9.82 11.28
C SER A 194 -15.17 -10.34 10.65
N ASN A 195 -14.89 -9.90 9.42
CA ASN A 195 -13.51 -9.85 8.92
C ASN A 195 -12.59 -9.06 9.85
N GLY A 196 -11.29 -9.30 9.75
CA GLY A 196 -10.24 -8.54 10.41
C GLY A 196 -9.87 -7.22 9.73
N ILE A 197 -9.42 -6.26 10.54
CA ILE A 197 -8.59 -5.13 10.13
C ILE A 197 -7.24 -5.28 10.84
N GLN A 198 -6.16 -5.35 10.08
CA GLN A 198 -4.79 -5.42 10.59
C GLN A 198 -4.17 -4.03 10.59
N PHE A 199 -3.38 -3.73 11.63
CA PHE A 199 -2.53 -2.54 11.71
C PHE A 199 -1.08 -2.97 11.91
N LEU A 200 -0.21 -2.62 10.96
CA LEU A 200 1.22 -2.85 11.01
C LEU A 200 1.93 -1.50 11.20
N PRO A 201 2.43 -1.21 12.41
CA PRO A 201 3.22 -0.01 12.64
C PRO A 201 4.69 -0.23 12.25
N THR A 202 5.32 0.80 11.69
CA THR A 202 6.77 0.84 11.48
C THR A 202 7.31 2.16 12.02
N ALA A 203 8.39 2.08 12.81
CA ALA A 203 9.01 3.24 13.44
C ALA A 203 10.52 3.24 13.19
N PRO A 204 11.14 4.42 13.16
CA PRO A 204 12.59 4.52 13.23
C PRO A 204 13.07 4.12 14.64
N ASP A 205 14.11 3.29 14.71
CA ASP A 205 14.82 2.96 15.95
C ASP A 205 16.14 3.73 16.02
N ASN A 206 16.02 5.04 16.25
CA ASN A 206 17.18 5.91 16.43
C ASN A 206 16.97 6.89 17.59
N SER A 207 18.05 7.55 18.02
CA SER A 207 18.04 8.45 19.17
C SER A 207 17.03 9.61 19.12
N THR A 208 16.58 9.99 17.91
CA THR A 208 15.59 11.05 17.73
C THR A 208 14.16 10.53 17.68
N ASN A 209 13.97 9.21 17.50
CA ASN A 209 12.67 8.59 17.28
C ASN A 209 11.94 9.16 16.04
N GLN A 210 12.71 9.63 15.05
CA GLN A 210 12.20 10.27 13.84
C GLN A 210 12.94 9.79 12.59
N TYR A 211 12.20 9.61 11.50
CA TYR A 211 12.80 9.35 10.19
C TYR A 211 13.59 10.58 9.73
N GLN A 212 14.84 10.36 9.36
CA GLN A 212 15.76 11.37 8.88
C GLN A 212 15.44 11.74 7.43
N LYS A 213 15.64 13.03 7.11
CA LYS A 213 15.54 13.55 5.74
C LYS A 213 16.90 13.61 5.10
N VAL A 214 17.04 13.00 3.91
CA VAL A 214 18.25 13.14 3.10
C VAL A 214 18.33 14.54 2.50
N SER A 215 19.46 15.24 2.71
CA SER A 215 19.70 16.55 2.11
C SER A 215 19.93 16.46 0.59
N ASN A 216 19.12 17.21 -0.17
CA ASN A 216 19.03 17.19 -1.65
C ASN A 216 19.35 18.56 -2.30
N GLY A 217 20.09 19.45 -1.61
CA GLY A 217 20.43 20.78 -2.14
C GLY A 217 21.28 20.75 -3.41
N ASN A 218 22.34 19.93 -3.44
CA ASN A 218 23.21 19.72 -4.60
C ASN A 218 23.41 18.22 -4.83
N CYS A 219 22.66 17.65 -5.79
CA CYS A 219 22.61 16.20 -6.03
C CYS A 219 22.43 15.83 -7.52
N THR A 220 22.62 16.78 -8.43
CA THR A 220 22.50 16.55 -9.89
C THR A 220 23.58 15.60 -10.41
N VAL A 221 24.76 15.62 -9.78
CA VAL A 221 25.85 14.64 -9.96
C VAL A 221 25.93 13.69 -8.77
N ILE A 222 26.63 12.57 -8.94
CA ILE A 222 26.96 11.67 -7.83
C ILE A 222 28.02 12.35 -6.97
N THR A 223 27.75 12.45 -5.67
CA THR A 223 28.63 13.11 -4.68
C THR A 223 28.83 12.23 -3.47
N ASP A 224 29.95 12.40 -2.78
CA ASP A 224 30.21 11.72 -1.52
C ASP A 224 29.22 12.17 -0.44
N THR A 225 28.77 11.21 0.35
CA THR A 225 28.03 11.48 1.58
C THR A 225 29.00 11.89 2.68
N THR A 226 28.46 12.46 3.75
CA THR A 226 29.22 12.83 4.94
C THR A 226 28.46 12.41 6.20
N GLY A 227 29.10 12.49 7.37
CA GLY A 227 28.44 12.19 8.65
C GLY A 227 28.07 10.71 8.80
N GLU A 228 26.88 10.45 9.35
CA GLU A 228 26.42 9.08 9.65
C GLU A 228 26.24 8.22 8.40
N LEU A 229 25.74 8.78 7.30
CA LEU A 229 25.60 8.04 6.04
C LEU A 229 26.95 7.44 5.60
N ASN A 230 28.00 8.26 5.59
CA ASN A 230 29.33 7.80 5.16
C ASN A 230 29.94 6.76 6.12
N ARG A 231 29.75 6.95 7.43
CA ARG A 231 30.22 6.02 8.47
C ARG A 231 29.54 4.67 8.36
N ASN A 232 28.25 4.64 8.04
CA ASN A 232 27.44 3.43 7.94
C ASN A 232 27.36 2.90 6.51
N GLY A 233 28.38 3.13 5.68
CA GLY A 233 28.51 2.44 4.39
C GLY A 233 27.78 3.07 3.21
N ILE A 234 26.86 4.01 3.40
CA ILE A 234 26.26 4.78 2.29
C ILE A 234 27.27 5.83 1.83
N LYS A 235 28.11 5.52 0.84
CA LYS A 235 29.24 6.36 0.41
C LYS A 235 28.85 7.50 -0.51
N HIS A 236 27.79 7.34 -1.30
CA HIS A 236 27.44 8.34 -2.30
C HIS A 236 25.94 8.67 -2.31
N LYS A 237 25.62 9.82 -2.90
CA LYS A 237 24.24 10.24 -3.15
C LYS A 237 24.11 11.01 -4.45
N THR A 238 22.92 10.95 -5.03
CA THR A 238 22.46 11.79 -6.13
C THR A 238 20.96 12.03 -5.96
N CYS A 239 20.29 12.63 -6.94
CA CYS A 239 18.84 12.75 -6.97
C CYS A 239 18.32 12.76 -8.40
N ILE A 240 17.01 12.55 -8.48
CA ILE A 240 16.21 12.70 -9.68
C ILE A 240 15.42 13.99 -9.51
N GLU A 241 15.49 14.89 -10.50
CA GLU A 241 14.74 16.14 -10.49
C GLU A 241 13.60 16.06 -11.51
N VAL A 242 12.37 16.04 -11.02
CA VAL A 242 11.15 15.97 -11.82
C VAL A 242 10.13 16.93 -11.22
N HIS A 243 9.42 17.67 -12.08
CA HIS A 243 8.42 18.66 -11.66
C HIS A 243 8.90 19.70 -10.63
N GLY A 244 10.20 20.00 -10.61
CA GLY A 244 10.82 20.92 -9.65
C GLY A 244 11.08 20.33 -8.25
N TYR A 245 10.83 19.03 -8.05
CA TYR A 245 11.15 18.30 -6.83
C TYR A 245 12.39 17.43 -7.02
N LYS A 246 13.23 17.34 -5.98
CA LYS A 246 14.46 16.53 -5.98
C LYS A 246 14.26 15.31 -5.08
N ILE A 247 14.15 14.13 -5.67
CA ILE A 247 13.99 12.87 -4.96
C ILE A 247 15.38 12.25 -4.74
N PRO A 248 15.83 12.05 -3.49
CA PRO A 248 17.15 11.50 -3.21
C PRO A 248 17.30 10.04 -3.66
N LEU A 249 18.49 9.70 -4.12
CA LEU A 249 18.98 8.34 -4.36
C LEU A 249 20.28 8.18 -3.57
N LEU A 250 20.21 7.39 -2.51
CA LEU A 250 21.37 6.99 -1.72
C LEU A 250 22.01 5.77 -2.40
N ILE A 251 23.34 5.75 -2.44
CA ILE A 251 24.12 4.71 -3.10
C ILE A 251 25.11 4.19 -2.09
N GLU A 252 25.08 2.89 -1.84
CA GLU A 252 26.00 2.23 -0.91
C GLU A 252 27.44 2.45 -1.36
N ASP A 253 27.86 1.91 -2.50
CA ASP A 253 29.18 2.21 -3.05
C ASP A 253 29.23 2.08 -4.57
N LYS A 254 29.39 3.23 -5.27
CA LYS A 254 29.45 3.24 -6.73
C LYS A 254 30.71 2.59 -7.31
N ALA A 255 31.76 2.44 -6.50
CA ALA A 255 33.00 1.78 -6.90
C ALA A 255 32.87 0.24 -6.91
N GLN A 256 31.74 -0.28 -6.40
CA GLN A 256 31.41 -1.70 -6.40
C GLN A 256 30.38 -2.01 -7.49
N GLN A 257 29.36 -2.80 -7.17
CA GLN A 257 28.39 -3.22 -8.18
C GLN A 257 27.45 -2.09 -8.60
N ASN A 258 27.26 -1.02 -7.80
CA ASN A 258 26.42 0.14 -8.11
C ASN A 258 27.08 1.13 -9.09
N SER A 259 27.62 0.65 -10.21
CA SER A 259 28.36 1.49 -11.17
C SER A 259 27.57 2.72 -11.64
N GLU A 260 28.27 3.75 -12.12
CA GLU A 260 27.63 4.98 -12.63
C GLU A 260 26.60 4.70 -13.74
N ALA A 261 26.82 3.66 -14.55
CA ALA A 261 25.88 3.22 -15.58
C ALA A 261 24.58 2.67 -14.97
N LYS A 262 24.66 1.85 -13.92
CA LYS A 262 23.47 1.36 -13.20
C LYS A 262 22.75 2.50 -12.48
N VAL A 263 23.49 3.42 -11.85
CA VAL A 263 22.90 4.62 -11.24
C VAL A 263 22.15 5.46 -12.29
N ALA A 264 22.73 5.65 -13.48
CA ALA A 264 22.06 6.35 -14.58
C ALA A 264 20.78 5.63 -15.04
N HIS A 265 20.81 4.30 -15.13
CA HIS A 265 19.65 3.47 -15.48
C HIS A 265 18.52 3.60 -14.45
N VAL A 266 18.81 3.46 -13.16
CA VAL A 266 17.87 3.68 -12.06
C VAL A 266 17.25 5.07 -12.13
N LYS A 267 18.07 6.12 -12.31
CA LYS A 267 17.57 7.50 -12.46
C LYS A 267 16.64 7.65 -13.67
N LYS A 268 16.94 6.96 -14.78
CA LYS A 268 16.12 6.98 -16.00
C LYS A 268 14.76 6.33 -15.78
N ILE A 269 14.69 5.19 -15.09
CA ILE A 269 13.43 4.50 -14.73
C ILE A 269 12.60 5.37 -13.77
N MET A 270 13.21 5.92 -12.73
CA MET A 270 12.53 6.84 -11.80
C MET A 270 11.95 8.05 -12.55
N ALA A 271 12.76 8.69 -13.40
CA ALA A 271 12.30 9.82 -14.20
C ALA A 271 11.16 9.42 -15.15
N TYR A 272 11.20 8.22 -15.74
CA TYR A 272 10.15 7.73 -16.61
C TYR A 272 8.80 7.66 -15.88
N TYR A 273 8.71 6.96 -14.74
CA TYR A 273 7.44 6.89 -14.00
C TYR A 273 6.98 8.27 -13.53
N LEU A 274 7.89 9.05 -12.94
CA LEU A 274 7.52 10.36 -12.37
C LEU A 274 7.05 11.36 -13.44
N ASN A 275 7.62 11.37 -14.65
CA ASN A 275 7.19 12.29 -15.72
C ASN A 275 5.81 11.94 -16.30
N HIS A 276 5.33 10.71 -16.12
CA HIS A 276 4.00 10.29 -16.58
C HIS A 276 2.92 10.41 -15.50
N LEU A 277 3.31 10.75 -14.28
CA LEU A 277 2.41 11.04 -13.17
C LEU A 277 2.34 12.56 -12.96
N PRO A 278 1.26 13.10 -12.39
CA PRO A 278 1.15 14.54 -12.21
C PRO A 278 2.02 15.01 -11.04
N THR A 279 2.33 16.31 -11.04
CA THR A 279 3.27 16.93 -10.10
C THR A 279 2.96 16.68 -8.62
N GLU A 280 1.68 16.54 -8.25
CA GLU A 280 1.29 16.22 -6.88
C GLU A 280 1.82 14.89 -6.36
N ILE A 281 2.03 13.90 -7.24
CA ILE A 281 2.59 12.60 -6.86
C ILE A 281 4.07 12.73 -6.54
N THR A 282 4.82 13.44 -7.38
CA THR A 282 6.23 13.75 -7.10
C THR A 282 6.39 14.56 -5.82
N LYS A 283 5.48 15.52 -5.60
CA LYS A 283 5.42 16.28 -4.34
C LYS A 283 5.18 15.38 -3.14
N ALA A 284 4.24 14.45 -3.21
CA ALA A 284 3.91 13.54 -2.12
C ALA A 284 5.13 12.69 -1.69
N ILE A 285 5.92 12.19 -2.66
CA ILE A 285 7.20 11.50 -2.38
C ILE A 285 8.18 12.45 -1.68
N SER A 286 8.31 13.68 -2.17
CA SER A 286 9.20 14.67 -1.55
C SER A 286 8.80 15.06 -0.13
N ASP A 287 7.49 15.08 0.16
CA ASP A 287 6.93 15.45 1.47
C ASP A 287 7.04 14.29 2.48
N SER A 288 7.07 13.03 2.03
CA SER A 288 7.21 11.86 2.90
C SER A 288 8.62 11.71 3.50
N ASN A 289 9.60 12.46 2.99
CA ASN A 289 11.03 12.33 3.25
C ASN A 289 11.64 10.99 2.81
N ALA A 290 10.96 10.23 1.95
CA ALA A 290 11.45 8.96 1.46
C ALA A 290 12.61 9.12 0.46
N THR A 291 13.46 8.09 0.39
CA THR A 291 14.59 8.00 -0.55
C THR A 291 14.61 6.64 -1.21
N MET A 292 15.14 6.55 -2.43
CA MET A 292 15.61 5.25 -2.93
C MET A 292 16.97 4.95 -2.29
N ALA A 293 17.21 3.70 -1.93
CA ALA A 293 18.51 3.22 -1.46
C ALA A 293 19.03 2.12 -2.39
N PHE A 294 20.19 2.34 -2.99
CA PHE A 294 20.78 1.44 -3.98
C PHE A 294 21.99 0.72 -3.38
N PHE A 295 21.78 -0.54 -3.02
CA PHE A 295 22.73 -1.41 -2.34
C PHE A 295 23.49 -2.28 -3.32
N TYR A 296 24.71 -2.72 -2.99
CA TYR A 296 25.52 -3.45 -3.97
C TYR A 296 25.10 -4.92 -4.13
N ASP A 297 24.54 -5.56 -3.10
CA ASP A 297 23.93 -6.90 -3.15
C ASP A 297 22.93 -7.16 -1.99
N GLU A 298 22.33 -8.35 -1.93
CA GLU A 298 21.29 -8.77 -0.96
C GLU A 298 21.78 -9.27 0.43
N ASP A 299 23.08 -9.36 0.70
CA ASP A 299 23.62 -9.87 1.97
C ASP A 299 23.63 -8.82 3.09
N TRP A 300 22.58 -8.83 3.90
CA TRP A 300 22.36 -7.91 5.03
C TRP A 300 23.39 -8.01 6.17
N SER A 301 24.27 -9.02 6.21
CA SER A 301 25.09 -9.36 7.39
C SER A 301 26.16 -8.35 7.82
N ASN A 302 26.38 -7.25 7.09
CA ASN A 302 27.49 -6.31 7.32
C ASN A 302 27.17 -4.82 7.07
N ARG A 303 25.91 -4.37 7.06
CA ARG A 303 25.53 -3.27 6.12
C ARG A 303 24.86 -2.03 6.67
N ALA A 304 24.88 -1.04 5.77
CA ALA A 304 24.03 0.14 5.75
C ALA A 304 22.52 -0.16 5.87
N GLY A 305 22.08 -1.39 5.60
CA GLY A 305 20.70 -1.83 5.64
C GLY A 305 20.02 -1.56 6.98
N ASP A 306 20.50 -2.15 8.06
CA ASP A 306 19.97 -1.94 9.42
C ASP A 306 19.95 -0.44 9.77
N PHE A 307 21.05 0.25 9.49
CA PHE A 307 21.12 1.70 9.67
C PHE A 307 20.04 2.45 8.87
N MET A 308 19.75 2.03 7.64
CA MET A 308 18.71 2.61 6.81
C MET A 308 17.32 2.33 7.37
N GLU A 309 17.01 1.10 7.81
CA GLU A 309 15.74 0.72 8.46
C GLU A 309 15.47 1.51 9.74
N GLU A 310 16.51 1.67 10.57
CA GLU A 310 16.45 2.40 11.83
C GLU A 310 16.27 3.92 11.64
N ASN A 311 16.65 4.48 10.48
CA ASN A 311 16.82 5.94 10.33
C ASN A 311 16.02 6.56 9.19
N TYR A 312 15.63 5.84 8.14
CA TYR A 312 15.09 6.43 6.93
C TYR A 312 13.84 5.71 6.44
N ARG A 313 12.96 6.47 5.76
CA ARG A 313 11.96 5.88 4.87
C ARG A 313 12.63 5.62 3.54
N PHE A 314 12.65 4.38 3.10
CA PHE A 314 13.25 4.05 1.83
C PHE A 314 12.54 2.89 1.13
N GLN A 315 12.89 2.73 -0.14
CA GLN A 315 12.73 1.49 -0.88
C GLN A 315 14.14 1.04 -1.25
N ASP A 316 14.45 -0.21 -0.95
CA ASP A 316 15.69 -0.84 -1.36
C ASP A 316 15.68 -1.21 -2.84
N LEU A 317 16.87 -1.21 -3.42
CA LEU A 317 17.13 -1.79 -4.72
C LEU A 317 18.52 -2.41 -4.66
N PHE A 318 18.62 -3.67 -5.03
CA PHE A 318 19.90 -4.35 -5.10
C PHE A 318 20.50 -4.26 -6.49
N SER A 319 21.79 -3.94 -6.56
CA SER A 319 22.52 -3.92 -7.82
C SER A 319 22.56 -5.31 -8.48
N THR A 320 22.50 -6.39 -7.71
CA THR A 320 22.44 -7.78 -8.22
C THR A 320 21.16 -8.08 -9.00
N GLU A 321 20.15 -7.21 -8.89
CA GLU A 321 18.83 -7.36 -9.51
C GLU A 321 18.55 -6.30 -10.59
N THR A 322 19.52 -5.43 -10.89
CA THR A 322 19.41 -4.45 -11.98
C THR A 322 20.51 -4.59 -13.02
N THR A 323 20.21 -4.15 -14.24
CA THR A 323 21.08 -4.23 -15.41
C THR A 323 21.68 -2.87 -15.79
N THR A 324 22.59 -2.88 -16.76
CA THR A 324 22.86 -1.70 -17.60
C THR A 324 22.15 -1.88 -18.95
N THR A 325 21.70 -0.79 -19.57
CA THR A 325 20.93 -0.87 -20.85
C THR A 325 21.81 -0.99 -22.09
N ASP A 326 23.13 -0.94 -21.95
CA ASP A 326 24.00 -0.55 -23.07
C ASP A 326 24.89 -1.65 -23.63
N THR A 327 24.89 -2.88 -23.07
CA THR A 327 25.73 -3.96 -23.61
C THR A 327 24.99 -5.28 -23.81
N ASP A 328 25.23 -5.92 -24.96
CA ASP A 328 24.76 -7.28 -25.26
C ASP A 328 25.26 -8.33 -24.24
N HIS A 329 26.31 -8.00 -23.49
CA HIS A 329 26.87 -8.85 -22.45
C HIS A 329 25.92 -8.98 -21.23
N ASP A 330 25.24 -7.90 -20.83
CA ASP A 330 24.32 -7.91 -19.69
C ASP A 330 22.96 -8.53 -20.03
N LYS A 331 22.62 -8.60 -21.33
CA LYS A 331 21.45 -9.36 -21.83
C LYS A 331 21.55 -10.86 -21.53
N ASN A 332 22.77 -11.39 -21.43
CA ASN A 332 23.00 -12.77 -20.98
C ASN A 332 22.83 -12.93 -19.47
N TYR A 333 23.03 -11.88 -18.66
CA TYR A 333 22.81 -11.90 -17.21
C TYR A 333 21.31 -11.96 -16.85
N LEU A 334 20.47 -11.37 -17.71
CA LEU A 334 19.01 -11.45 -17.64
C LEU A 334 18.42 -12.75 -18.24
N THR A 335 19.22 -13.70 -18.74
CA THR A 335 18.68 -14.93 -19.36
C THR A 335 17.75 -15.72 -18.45
N ASN A 336 17.93 -15.62 -17.13
CA ASN A 336 17.06 -16.18 -16.10
C ASN A 336 16.66 -15.17 -15.01
N LYS A 337 16.88 -13.86 -15.23
CA LYS A 337 16.64 -12.80 -14.24
C LYS A 337 15.83 -11.64 -14.84
N ARG A 338 15.04 -10.96 -14.00
CA ARG A 338 14.34 -9.71 -14.33
C ARG A 338 15.22 -8.51 -13.97
N ASP A 339 14.96 -7.36 -14.59
CA ASP A 339 15.46 -6.07 -14.11
C ASP A 339 14.50 -5.55 -13.03
N ALA A 340 14.84 -5.84 -11.78
CA ALA A 340 14.02 -5.51 -10.60
C ALA A 340 13.87 -4.01 -10.38
N ALA A 341 14.74 -3.18 -10.98
CA ALA A 341 14.64 -1.73 -10.84
C ALA A 341 13.27 -1.18 -11.26
N PHE A 342 12.59 -1.77 -12.25
CA PHE A 342 11.22 -1.35 -12.59
C PHE A 342 10.22 -1.61 -11.46
N GLU A 343 10.31 -2.75 -10.78
CA GLU A 343 9.44 -3.10 -9.65
C GLU A 343 9.77 -2.25 -8.43
N GLU A 344 11.02 -2.20 -8.01
CA GLU A 344 11.38 -1.45 -6.79
C GLU A 344 11.06 0.04 -6.95
N ILE A 345 11.36 0.62 -8.11
CA ILE A 345 10.99 2.02 -8.36
C ILE A 345 9.48 2.20 -8.44
N LEU A 346 8.74 1.23 -8.98
CA LEU A 346 7.28 1.27 -9.00
C LEU A 346 6.72 1.22 -7.58
N HIS A 347 7.20 0.32 -6.71
CA HIS A 347 6.85 0.25 -5.29
C HIS A 347 7.10 1.59 -4.60
N PHE A 348 8.28 2.17 -4.80
CA PHE A 348 8.62 3.48 -4.23
C PHE A 348 7.67 4.60 -4.68
N VAL A 349 7.36 4.67 -5.97
CA VAL A 349 6.44 5.67 -6.54
C VAL A 349 5.00 5.43 -6.07
N HIS A 350 4.60 4.17 -6.00
CA HIS A 350 3.28 3.75 -5.55
C HIS A 350 3.07 4.12 -4.08
N ASP A 351 3.95 3.67 -3.20
CA ASP A 351 3.83 3.88 -1.76
C ASP A 351 3.97 5.35 -1.40
N TYR A 352 5.14 5.93 -1.62
CA TYR A 352 5.43 7.28 -1.13
C TYR A 352 4.76 8.39 -1.94
N GLY A 353 4.29 8.08 -3.15
CA GLY A 353 3.61 9.00 -4.05
C GLY A 353 2.11 8.79 -4.12
N ILE A 354 1.68 7.73 -4.80
CA ILE A 354 0.27 7.46 -5.12
C ILE A 354 -0.55 7.21 -3.85
N MET A 355 -0.11 6.29 -2.99
CA MET A 355 -0.79 5.95 -1.74
C MET A 355 -0.80 7.14 -0.79
N ASN A 356 0.34 7.78 -0.58
CA ASN A 356 0.44 8.97 0.26
C ASN A 356 -0.56 10.07 -0.16
N TYR A 357 -0.62 10.35 -1.47
CA TYR A 357 -1.56 11.34 -2.00
C TYR A 357 -3.03 10.88 -1.89
N ALA A 358 -3.30 9.60 -2.16
CA ALA A 358 -4.62 9.00 -2.09
C ALA A 358 -5.21 9.05 -0.67
N ILE A 359 -4.40 8.82 0.35
CA ILE A 359 -4.81 8.92 1.77
C ILE A 359 -5.17 10.38 2.12
N ALA A 360 -4.32 11.33 1.73
CA ALA A 360 -4.57 12.75 1.99
C ALA A 360 -5.78 13.30 1.19
N HIS A 361 -6.10 12.69 0.04
CA HIS A 361 -7.16 13.13 -0.86
C HIS A 361 -8.07 11.96 -1.25
N PRO A 362 -8.96 11.50 -0.35
CA PRO A 362 -9.75 10.27 -0.53
C PRO A 362 -10.78 10.34 -1.68
N THR A 363 -11.03 11.52 -2.25
CA THR A 363 -11.89 11.72 -3.42
C THR A 363 -11.11 11.91 -4.73
N SER A 364 -9.79 11.78 -4.69
CA SER A 364 -8.93 11.93 -5.87
C SER A 364 -9.04 10.72 -6.82
N GLN A 365 -8.59 10.90 -8.06
CA GLN A 365 -8.46 9.79 -9.01
C GLN A 365 -7.48 8.72 -8.53
N TRP A 366 -6.49 9.09 -7.71
CA TRP A 366 -5.49 8.16 -7.16
C TRP A 366 -6.08 7.29 -6.04
N ALA A 367 -6.96 7.85 -5.21
CA ALA A 367 -7.76 7.05 -4.27
C ALA A 367 -8.71 6.08 -4.99
N ALA A 368 -9.28 6.50 -6.12
CA ALA A 368 -10.10 5.64 -6.98
C ALA A 368 -9.26 4.54 -7.68
N MET A 369 -8.09 4.89 -8.21
CA MET A 369 -7.11 3.96 -8.81
C MET A 369 -6.73 2.88 -7.81
N GLN A 370 -6.34 3.26 -6.58
CA GLN A 370 -6.01 2.29 -5.55
C GLN A 370 -7.17 1.35 -5.24
N LYS A 371 -8.42 1.84 -5.29
CA LYS A 371 -9.62 1.01 -5.07
C LYS A 371 -9.90 0.04 -6.19
N GLU A 372 -9.60 0.46 -7.40
CA GLU A 372 -9.63 -0.41 -8.55
C GLU A 372 -8.55 -1.50 -8.44
N LEU A 373 -7.31 -1.13 -8.05
CA LEU A 373 -6.20 -2.07 -7.83
C LEU A 373 -6.52 -3.12 -6.76
N ASP A 374 -6.98 -2.69 -5.57
CA ASP A 374 -7.37 -3.60 -4.49
C ASP A 374 -8.46 -4.59 -4.94
N THR A 375 -9.42 -4.12 -5.74
CA THR A 375 -10.50 -4.96 -6.28
C THR A 375 -9.96 -5.98 -7.29
N LEU A 376 -8.98 -5.59 -8.12
CA LEU A 376 -8.34 -6.47 -9.09
C LEU A 376 -7.45 -7.50 -8.39
N ASN A 377 -6.65 -7.08 -7.41
CA ASN A 377 -5.84 -7.96 -6.58
C ASN A 377 -6.68 -9.02 -5.88
N GLU A 378 -7.76 -8.63 -5.18
CA GLU A 378 -8.68 -9.59 -4.53
C GLU A 378 -9.22 -10.63 -5.54
N LYS A 379 -9.63 -10.18 -6.74
CA LYS A 379 -10.13 -11.08 -7.80
C LYS A 379 -9.05 -12.00 -8.34
N ALA A 380 -7.84 -11.48 -8.58
CA ALA A 380 -6.71 -12.24 -9.10
C ALA A 380 -6.25 -13.33 -8.12
N ILE A 381 -6.23 -13.02 -6.82
CA ILE A 381 -5.98 -14.04 -5.78
C ILE A 381 -7.07 -15.11 -5.81
N ARG A 382 -8.35 -14.74 -5.89
CA ARG A 382 -9.48 -15.69 -5.91
C ARG A 382 -9.51 -16.58 -7.15
N SER A 383 -9.23 -16.03 -8.32
CA SER A 383 -9.15 -16.79 -9.57
C SER A 383 -7.88 -17.64 -9.66
N GLY A 384 -6.92 -17.41 -8.77
CA GLY A 384 -5.60 -18.00 -8.82
C GLY A 384 -4.81 -17.50 -10.04
N ASN A 385 -4.98 -16.25 -10.44
CA ASN A 385 -4.08 -15.60 -11.39
C ASN A 385 -2.86 -15.00 -10.69
N TYR A 386 -3.00 -14.68 -9.40
CA TYR A 386 -1.95 -14.14 -8.54
C TYR A 386 -1.85 -14.94 -7.24
N TYR A 387 -0.62 -15.12 -6.75
CA TYR A 387 -0.23 -15.95 -5.62
C TYR A 387 0.82 -15.20 -4.78
N PRO A 388 0.41 -14.27 -3.90
CA PRO A 388 1.33 -13.35 -3.22
C PRO A 388 2.46 -14.02 -2.43
N ASN A 389 2.22 -15.23 -1.91
CA ASN A 389 3.20 -16.03 -1.17
C ASN A 389 3.54 -17.33 -1.93
N GLY A 390 3.55 -17.24 -3.26
CA GLY A 390 3.85 -18.35 -4.16
C GLY A 390 2.80 -19.48 -4.17
N LYS A 391 3.14 -20.54 -4.91
CA LYS A 391 2.28 -21.71 -5.16
C LYS A 391 2.56 -22.85 -4.18
N VAL A 392 3.01 -22.58 -2.96
CA VAL A 392 3.34 -23.63 -1.98
C VAL A 392 2.27 -23.67 -0.90
N SER A 393 1.40 -24.68 -0.94
CA SER A 393 0.28 -24.83 0.00
C SER A 393 0.71 -25.29 1.40
N THR A 394 1.98 -25.70 1.56
CA THR A 394 2.55 -26.15 2.83
C THR A 394 3.30 -25.05 3.58
N ILE A 395 3.41 -23.85 3.01
CA ILE A 395 4.03 -22.73 3.70
C ILE A 395 3.25 -22.44 4.99
N ALA A 396 3.96 -22.42 6.10
CA ALA A 396 3.40 -22.23 7.43
C ALA A 396 3.53 -20.78 7.92
N GLU A 397 4.22 -19.90 7.19
CA GLU A 397 4.46 -18.49 7.48
C GLU A 397 4.65 -17.71 6.17
N ALA A 398 4.08 -16.52 6.04
CA ALA A 398 4.19 -15.71 4.84
C ALA A 398 5.59 -15.04 4.74
N ASP A 399 6.14 -15.00 3.53
CA ASP A 399 7.34 -14.20 3.24
C ASP A 399 6.95 -12.75 2.94
N LEU A 400 5.87 -12.57 2.19
CA LEU A 400 5.28 -11.27 1.85
C LEU A 400 4.14 -10.92 2.82
N ASP A 401 4.20 -9.71 3.36
CA ASP A 401 3.16 -9.17 4.23
C ASP A 401 1.92 -8.70 3.43
N ALA A 402 0.74 -8.76 4.06
CA ALA A 402 -0.54 -8.62 3.37
C ALA A 402 -0.75 -7.23 2.76
N GLU A 403 -0.25 -6.18 3.41
CA GLU A 403 -0.28 -4.80 2.93
C GLU A 403 0.55 -4.57 1.67
N SER A 404 1.34 -5.55 1.24
CA SER A 404 2.16 -5.51 0.03
C SER A 404 1.57 -6.31 -1.15
N TYR A 405 0.50 -7.08 -0.95
CA TYR A 405 -0.02 -7.95 -2.02
C TYR A 405 -0.46 -7.21 -3.28
N ASP A 406 -1.07 -6.04 -3.13
CA ASP A 406 -1.58 -5.23 -4.23
C ASP A 406 -0.47 -4.54 -5.04
N GLN A 407 0.57 -4.03 -4.37
CA GLN A 407 1.72 -3.45 -5.05
C GLN A 407 2.55 -4.50 -5.80
N GLU A 408 2.71 -5.70 -5.23
CA GLU A 408 3.39 -6.80 -5.91
C GLU A 408 2.58 -7.32 -7.11
N TYR A 409 1.26 -7.46 -6.95
CA TYR A 409 0.38 -7.75 -8.08
C TYR A 409 0.52 -6.72 -9.20
N LEU A 410 0.56 -5.43 -8.85
CA LEU A 410 0.79 -4.35 -9.79
C LEU A 410 2.14 -4.49 -10.52
N ALA A 411 3.23 -4.78 -9.80
CA ALA A 411 4.55 -4.97 -10.37
C ALA A 411 4.60 -6.14 -11.35
N TYR A 412 4.12 -7.33 -10.97
CA TYR A 412 4.08 -8.49 -11.88
C TYR A 412 3.21 -8.23 -13.11
N ALA A 413 2.06 -7.58 -12.93
CA ALA A 413 1.20 -7.22 -14.06
C ALA A 413 1.90 -6.21 -14.98
N LEU A 414 2.63 -5.24 -14.44
CA LEU A 414 3.35 -4.24 -15.22
C LEU A 414 4.51 -4.86 -16.01
N TYR A 415 5.24 -5.83 -15.43
CA TYR A 415 6.24 -6.61 -16.16
C TYR A 415 5.66 -7.32 -17.37
N ALA A 416 4.52 -7.98 -17.20
CA ALA A 416 3.82 -8.63 -18.28
C ALA A 416 3.30 -7.60 -19.30
N TYR A 417 2.71 -6.50 -18.83
CA TYR A 417 2.14 -5.48 -19.69
C TYR A 417 3.17 -4.81 -20.61
N TYR A 418 4.36 -4.51 -20.09
CA TYR A 418 5.45 -3.96 -20.89
C TYR A 418 6.35 -5.01 -21.54
N ASP A 419 6.06 -6.31 -21.38
CA ASP A 419 6.86 -7.38 -21.98
C ASP A 419 8.36 -7.27 -21.60
N ILE A 420 8.64 -6.88 -20.36
CA ILE A 420 10.01 -6.67 -19.85
C ILE A 420 10.68 -8.00 -19.45
N ASN A 421 9.89 -8.98 -19.02
CA ASN A 421 10.38 -10.28 -18.58
C ASN A 421 11.20 -10.98 -19.67
N ASN A 422 12.22 -11.72 -19.28
CA ASN A 422 12.87 -12.64 -20.22
C ASN A 422 11.85 -13.68 -20.72
N LYS A 423 11.96 -14.09 -21.98
CA LYS A 423 11.11 -15.10 -22.63
C LYS A 423 10.94 -16.41 -21.84
N ASN A 424 11.92 -16.77 -20.99
CA ASN A 424 11.87 -17.99 -20.18
C ASN A 424 11.63 -17.71 -18.68
N PHE A 425 11.52 -16.45 -18.27
CA PHE A 425 11.24 -16.10 -16.88
C PHE A 425 9.74 -16.21 -16.63
N ALA A 426 9.37 -16.98 -15.60
CA ALA A 426 8.01 -17.08 -15.10
C ALA A 426 8.02 -16.92 -13.58
N ALA A 427 7.39 -15.87 -13.08
CA ALA A 427 7.23 -15.65 -11.65
C ALA A 427 6.39 -16.78 -11.03
N SER A 428 6.74 -17.20 -9.82
CA SER A 428 5.96 -18.21 -9.11
C SER A 428 4.59 -17.66 -8.71
N GLU A 429 4.54 -16.35 -8.52
CA GLU A 429 3.49 -15.52 -7.96
C GLU A 429 2.44 -15.14 -9.01
N SER A 430 2.79 -15.09 -10.30
CA SER A 430 1.88 -14.69 -11.38
C SER A 430 1.66 -15.83 -12.38
N LYS A 431 0.46 -15.87 -12.98
CA LYS A 431 0.22 -16.69 -14.18
C LYS A 431 0.61 -16.01 -15.49
N SER A 432 0.84 -14.71 -15.47
CA SER A 432 1.10 -13.91 -16.66
C SER A 432 2.54 -13.43 -16.66
N SER A 433 3.30 -13.84 -17.69
CA SER A 433 4.70 -13.42 -17.86
C SER A 433 4.87 -12.48 -19.05
N THR A 434 3.94 -12.52 -20.02
CA THR A 434 3.91 -11.68 -21.21
C THR A 434 2.61 -10.88 -21.31
N TYR A 435 2.57 -9.88 -22.19
CA TYR A 435 1.36 -9.09 -22.43
C TYR A 435 0.21 -9.93 -22.96
N ALA A 436 0.53 -10.93 -23.79
CA ALA A 436 -0.44 -11.89 -24.31
C ALA A 436 -1.06 -12.75 -23.18
N ASP A 437 -0.25 -13.20 -22.22
CA ASP A 437 -0.74 -13.93 -21.04
C ASP A 437 -1.62 -13.01 -20.18
N LEU A 438 -1.21 -11.77 -19.94
CA LEU A 438 -1.97 -10.82 -19.15
C LEU A 438 -3.32 -10.52 -19.79
N THR A 439 -3.34 -10.28 -21.10
CA THR A 439 -4.58 -10.07 -21.87
C THR A 439 -5.54 -11.27 -21.77
N THR A 440 -4.99 -12.48 -21.72
CA THR A 440 -5.79 -13.72 -21.66
C THR A 440 -6.28 -14.01 -20.24
N ASN A 441 -5.40 -13.91 -19.25
CA ASN A 441 -5.68 -14.33 -17.87
C ASN A 441 -6.35 -13.22 -17.05
N ASP A 442 -6.03 -11.95 -17.32
CA ASP A 442 -6.47 -10.80 -16.54
C ASP A 442 -6.70 -9.52 -17.41
N PRO A 443 -7.70 -9.55 -18.32
CA PRO A 443 -7.96 -8.44 -19.24
C PRO A 443 -8.41 -7.14 -18.54
N GLU A 444 -8.95 -7.20 -17.33
CA GLU A 444 -9.30 -6.00 -16.57
C GLU A 444 -8.06 -5.29 -16.03
N MET A 445 -6.99 -6.03 -15.70
CA MET A 445 -5.70 -5.43 -15.34
C MET A 445 -5.05 -4.72 -16.53
N VAL A 446 -5.21 -5.22 -17.75
CA VAL A 446 -4.78 -4.50 -18.96
C VAL A 446 -5.47 -3.14 -19.07
N LYS A 447 -6.79 -3.10 -18.91
CA LYS A 447 -7.57 -1.84 -18.94
C LYS A 447 -7.15 -0.88 -17.83
N PHE A 448 -6.83 -1.41 -16.66
CA PHE A 448 -6.33 -0.63 -15.54
C PHE A 448 -4.97 0.01 -15.88
N LEU A 449 -4.03 -0.77 -16.42
CA LEU A 449 -2.72 -0.28 -16.81
C LEU A 449 -2.80 0.74 -17.97
N ASP A 450 -3.63 0.48 -18.99
CA ASP A 450 -3.90 1.43 -20.08
C ASP A 450 -4.44 2.78 -19.59
N LYS A 451 -5.16 2.77 -18.45
CA LYS A 451 -5.81 3.95 -17.89
C LYS A 451 -4.89 4.80 -17.01
N TYR A 452 -3.99 4.18 -16.26
CA TYR A 452 -3.22 4.86 -15.21
C TYR A 452 -1.71 4.89 -15.44
N PHE A 453 -1.18 4.07 -16.33
CA PHE A 453 0.25 3.92 -16.57
C PHE A 453 0.60 4.31 -18.02
N PRO A 454 1.88 4.64 -18.29
CA PRO A 454 2.34 4.93 -19.65
C PRO A 454 1.99 3.82 -20.63
N ALA A 455 1.71 4.17 -21.88
CA ALA A 455 1.44 3.18 -22.91
C ALA A 455 2.69 2.34 -23.24
N GLN A 456 2.50 1.10 -23.69
CA GLN A 456 3.60 0.20 -24.07
C GLN A 456 4.52 0.80 -25.14
N ASN A 457 3.98 1.58 -26.08
CA ASN A 457 4.79 2.22 -27.12
C ASN A 457 5.74 3.28 -26.54
N ASP A 458 5.30 4.03 -25.52
CA ASP A 458 6.12 5.03 -24.84
C ASP A 458 7.21 4.35 -24.01
N PHE A 459 6.87 3.22 -23.38
CA PHE A 459 7.84 2.36 -22.71
C PHE A 459 8.93 1.88 -23.66
N LYS A 460 8.53 1.25 -24.78
CA LYS A 460 9.44 0.70 -25.80
C LYS A 460 10.33 1.77 -26.41
N ALA A 461 9.79 2.97 -26.64
CA ALA A 461 10.56 4.10 -27.15
C ALA A 461 11.61 4.58 -26.14
N THR A 462 11.29 4.55 -24.83
CA THR A 462 12.19 5.00 -23.77
C THR A 462 13.24 3.94 -23.40
N PHE A 463 12.84 2.67 -23.41
CA PHE A 463 13.64 1.51 -22.99
C PHE A 463 13.70 0.45 -24.11
N PRO A 464 14.44 0.73 -25.19
CA PRO A 464 14.63 -0.24 -26.26
C PRO A 464 15.50 -1.42 -25.80
N GLY A 465 15.28 -2.60 -26.39
CA GLY A 465 16.19 -3.75 -26.24
C GLY A 465 15.89 -4.73 -25.11
N TYR A 466 14.77 -4.59 -24.41
CA TYR A 466 14.25 -5.66 -23.54
C TYR A 466 13.76 -6.85 -24.39
N PRO A 467 13.85 -8.09 -23.89
CA PRO A 467 13.80 -9.30 -24.70
C PRO A 467 12.49 -9.55 -25.46
N ASN A 468 11.37 -8.97 -25.01
CA ASN A 468 10.09 -9.03 -25.71
C ASN A 468 9.59 -7.63 -26.17
N ASN A 469 10.48 -6.61 -26.15
CA ASN A 469 10.18 -5.24 -26.58
C ASN A 469 10.34 -5.00 -28.07
#